data_AF-A0A951LZQ3-F1
#
_entry.id   AF-A0A951LZQ3-F1
#
_cell.length_a   1.000
_cell.length_b   1.000
_cell.length_c   1.000
_cell.angle_alpha   90.00
_cell.angle_beta   90.00
_cell.angle_gamma   90.00
#
_symmetry.space_group_name_H-M   'P 1'
#
loop_
_entity.id
_entity.type
_entity.pdbx_description
1 polymer ?
#
loop_
_entity_poly.entity_id
_entity_poly.type
_entity_poly.pdbx_seq_one_letter_code
_entity_poly.pdbx_strand_id
1 'polypeptide(L)'
;MKPEKPLRISRLIYSGLIFLSLAVVGTAIWRTSARQTKSAGIPQEVGKERFYQQLRKGVGSEIRFAGARSSRAEIKNSVDSVANFIYQRSSLNMGDETRQQFESAEQSVLSGRRARLSLDQLSDTFVEIMVDRLANLSDDEAEKAINTFRATPNGEVTSRASAKWGFMTRGELTKQVAAARQWSQRGDQSLKVVLRQMMTEEVRERVTYLSAALPEQFGRINAEGVTPLQALLIGYSVVTDDPLSDSQEDLNAQMAQQRMLAYRTREQAGYSGKAYGPNGDLFSTPAQLFFDKAAVHKLLESAEGGQK
;
A
#
# COMPACT_ATOMS: atom_id res chain seq x y z
N MET A 1 15.10 -61.31 20.98
CA MET A 1 14.41 -60.34 21.87
C MET A 1 15.06 -58.98 21.69
N LYS A 2 14.33 -58.04 21.08
CA LYS A 2 14.72 -56.64 20.96
C LYS A 2 14.20 -55.89 22.20
N PRO A 3 14.98 -55.02 22.86
CA PRO A 3 14.43 -54.10 23.82
C PRO A 3 13.77 -52.92 23.08
N GLU A 4 12.46 -52.79 23.26
CA GLU A 4 11.72 -51.57 22.95
C GLU A 4 12.21 -50.44 23.86
N LYS A 5 12.52 -49.28 23.28
CA LYS A 5 12.70 -48.03 24.03
C LYS A 5 11.49 -47.12 23.80
N PRO A 6 10.97 -46.48 24.85
CA PRO A 6 9.74 -45.69 24.78
C PRO A 6 9.95 -44.35 24.08
N LEU A 7 8.90 -43.93 23.37
CA LEU A 7 8.71 -42.60 22.82
C LEU A 7 8.91 -41.52 23.90
N ARG A 8 9.90 -40.64 23.70
CA ARG A 8 9.92 -39.31 24.30
C ARG A 8 9.84 -38.26 23.21
N ILE A 9 8.62 -37.75 23.10
CA ILE A 9 8.14 -36.59 22.35
C ILE A 9 8.95 -35.36 22.82
N SER A 10 10.08 -35.08 22.18
CA SER A 10 10.87 -33.86 22.49
C SER A 10 11.63 -33.31 21.28
N ARG A 11 11.16 -33.59 20.05
CA ARG A 11 11.78 -33.11 18.80
C ARG A 11 10.80 -32.48 17.80
N LEU A 12 9.61 -32.06 18.27
CA LEU A 12 8.60 -31.38 17.44
C LEU A 12 8.31 -29.92 17.83
N ILE A 13 9.10 -29.34 18.75
CA ILE A 13 8.86 -27.98 19.28
C ILE A 13 9.92 -26.96 18.81
N TYR A 14 10.95 -27.37 18.05
CA TYR A 14 12.06 -26.48 17.64
C TYR A 14 12.16 -26.18 16.13
N SER A 15 11.12 -26.49 15.35
CA SER A 15 11.13 -26.32 13.87
C SER A 15 10.10 -25.31 13.34
N GLY A 16 9.53 -24.47 14.21
CA GLY A 16 8.42 -23.56 13.89
C GLY A 16 8.79 -22.09 13.64
N LEU A 17 10.10 -21.78 13.55
CA LEU A 17 10.62 -20.40 13.58
C LEU A 17 11.33 -19.96 12.28
N ILE A 18 11.14 -20.67 11.16
CA ILE A 18 12.00 -20.53 9.96
C ILE A 18 11.24 -20.25 8.64
N PHE A 19 9.90 -20.17 8.62
CA PHE A 19 9.17 -20.14 7.33
C PHE A 19 8.64 -18.79 6.79
N LEU A 20 8.80 -17.64 7.48
CA LEU A 20 8.78 -16.30 6.79
C LEU A 20 10.13 -15.61 6.74
N SER A 21 11.17 -16.16 7.38
CA SER A 21 12.54 -15.89 6.93
C SER A 21 12.81 -16.51 5.56
N LEU A 22 11.98 -17.43 5.05
CA LEU A 22 12.21 -18.06 3.74
C LEU A 22 11.64 -17.31 2.53
N ALA A 23 10.87 -16.24 2.71
CA ALA A 23 10.72 -15.23 1.64
C ALA A 23 11.96 -14.32 1.54
N VAL A 24 12.79 -14.24 2.59
CA VAL A 24 14.01 -13.39 2.66
C VAL A 24 15.31 -14.20 2.49
N VAL A 25 15.34 -15.48 2.84
CA VAL A 25 16.47 -16.42 2.67
C VAL A 25 16.29 -17.27 1.41
N GLY A 26 15.04 -17.56 1.00
CA GLY A 26 14.77 -18.06 -0.36
C GLY A 26 15.19 -17.04 -1.42
N THR A 27 15.06 -15.74 -1.13
CA THR A 27 15.60 -14.66 -1.99
C THR A 27 17.10 -14.44 -1.82
N ALA A 28 17.74 -14.87 -0.73
CA ALA A 28 19.20 -14.79 -0.59
C ALA A 28 19.94 -15.80 -1.49
N ILE A 29 19.34 -16.97 -1.77
CA ILE A 29 19.89 -17.92 -2.76
C ILE A 29 19.43 -17.56 -4.19
N TRP A 30 18.28 -16.88 -4.35
CA TRP A 30 17.83 -16.34 -5.65
C TRP A 30 18.52 -15.03 -6.06
N ARG A 31 19.27 -14.39 -5.14
CA ARG A 31 19.99 -13.12 -5.38
C ARG A 31 21.13 -13.23 -6.40
N THR A 32 21.60 -14.43 -6.72
CA THR A 32 22.68 -14.63 -7.71
C THR A 32 22.19 -14.82 -9.15
N SER A 33 20.89 -15.04 -9.38
CA SER A 33 20.34 -15.25 -10.74
C SER A 33 19.37 -14.18 -11.21
N ALA A 34 18.92 -13.28 -10.33
CA ALA A 34 18.29 -12.04 -10.73
C ALA A 34 19.36 -11.13 -11.36
N ARG A 35 19.55 -11.29 -12.68
CA ARG A 35 20.05 -10.22 -13.54
C ARG A 35 19.45 -8.91 -13.04
N GLN A 36 20.28 -7.89 -12.90
CA GLN A 36 19.87 -6.51 -12.68
C GLN A 36 18.84 -6.09 -13.74
N THR A 37 17.57 -6.48 -13.56
CA THR A 37 16.44 -5.73 -14.05
C THR A 37 16.50 -4.45 -13.25
N LYS A 38 17.09 -3.44 -13.89
CA LYS A 38 17.08 -2.03 -13.50
C LYS A 38 15.87 -1.78 -12.63
N SER A 39 16.10 -1.69 -11.32
CA SER A 39 15.04 -1.52 -10.35
C SER A 39 14.18 -0.34 -10.81
N ALA A 40 12.87 -0.53 -10.89
CA ALA A 40 11.91 0.56 -11.08
C ALA A 40 11.77 1.40 -9.79
N GLY A 41 12.90 1.68 -9.13
CA GLY A 41 13.08 2.63 -8.06
C GLY A 41 14.04 3.70 -8.56
N ILE A 42 13.49 4.60 -9.38
CA ILE A 42 14.07 5.85 -9.91
C ILE A 42 15.40 5.72 -10.73
N PRO A 43 15.44 6.17 -12.01
CA PRO A 43 16.65 6.16 -12.81
C PRO A 43 17.69 7.20 -12.34
N GLN A 44 18.98 6.97 -12.67
CA GLN A 44 20.10 7.93 -12.65
C GLN A 44 19.63 9.41 -12.69
N GLU A 45 20.10 10.30 -11.81
CA GLU A 45 19.87 11.77 -11.73
C GLU A 45 18.81 12.39 -12.68
N VAL A 46 19.01 12.30 -14.00
CA VAL A 46 18.05 12.69 -15.06
C VAL A 46 16.64 12.08 -14.88
N GLY A 47 16.53 10.82 -14.44
CA GLY A 47 15.27 10.14 -14.17
C GLY A 47 14.56 10.64 -12.92
N LYS A 48 15.30 11.11 -11.93
CA LYS A 48 14.76 11.65 -10.68
C LYS A 48 14.03 12.98 -10.91
N GLU A 49 14.63 13.89 -11.66
CA GLU A 49 13.97 15.16 -11.98
C GLU A 49 12.71 14.93 -12.81
N ARG A 50 12.76 14.04 -13.81
CA ARG A 50 11.57 13.67 -14.58
C ARG A 50 10.46 13.12 -13.69
N PHE A 51 10.79 12.24 -12.75
CA PHE A 51 9.83 11.69 -11.80
C PHE A 51 9.22 12.77 -10.91
N TYR A 52 10.02 13.74 -10.43
CA TYR A 52 9.51 14.89 -9.67
C TYR A 52 8.56 15.77 -10.47
N GLN A 53 8.85 15.99 -11.75
CA GLN A 53 7.92 16.69 -12.63
C GLN A 53 6.62 15.89 -12.82
N GLN A 54 6.67 14.56 -12.91
CA GLN A 54 5.47 13.73 -12.97
C GLN A 54 4.67 13.75 -11.66
N LEU A 55 5.32 13.80 -10.50
CA LEU A 55 4.63 14.02 -9.21
C LEU A 55 3.92 15.37 -9.16
N ARG A 56 4.55 16.43 -9.66
CA ARG A 56 3.93 17.76 -9.78
C ARG A 56 2.72 17.76 -10.69
N LYS A 57 2.76 17.01 -11.80
CA LYS A 57 1.64 16.83 -12.74
C LYS A 57 0.52 15.90 -12.23
N GLY A 58 0.84 14.99 -11.33
CA GLY A 58 -0.13 14.12 -10.69
C GLY A 58 -0.70 14.80 -9.45
N VAL A 59 -0.33 14.27 -8.29
CA VAL A 59 -0.79 14.77 -6.99
C VAL A 59 -0.61 16.29 -6.80
N GLY A 60 0.50 16.87 -7.29
CA GLY A 60 0.79 18.29 -7.11
C GLY A 60 -0.20 19.25 -7.77
N SER A 61 -0.85 18.84 -8.87
CA SER A 61 -1.83 19.65 -9.59
C SER A 61 -3.27 19.18 -9.44
N GLU A 62 -3.49 17.90 -9.14
CA GLU A 62 -4.84 17.33 -9.05
C GLU A 62 -5.42 17.37 -7.63
N ILE A 63 -4.57 17.53 -6.61
CA ILE A 63 -4.99 17.64 -5.21
C ILE A 63 -4.68 19.03 -4.66
N ARG A 64 -5.62 19.57 -3.88
CA ARG A 64 -5.42 20.82 -3.15
C ARG A 64 -5.56 20.56 -1.65
N PHE A 65 -4.44 20.64 -0.93
CA PHE A 65 -4.47 20.53 0.53
C PHE A 65 -4.92 21.84 1.18
N ALA A 66 -5.77 21.73 2.21
CA ALA A 66 -6.08 22.84 3.09
C ALA A 66 -4.89 23.17 4.01
N GLY A 67 -4.79 24.43 4.42
CA GLY A 67 -3.76 24.93 5.34
C GLY A 67 -4.33 25.32 6.69
N ALA A 68 -3.47 25.73 7.63
CA ALA A 68 -3.86 26.06 9.01
C ALA A 68 -4.90 27.19 9.13
N ARG A 69 -5.03 28.05 8.11
CA ARG A 69 -6.00 29.16 8.05
C ARG A 69 -7.16 28.90 7.09
N SER A 70 -7.29 27.69 6.57
CA SER A 70 -8.35 27.35 5.65
C SER A 70 -9.71 27.37 6.33
N SER A 71 -10.70 27.87 5.61
CA SER A 71 -12.11 27.79 5.97
C SER A 71 -12.62 26.34 5.91
N ARG A 72 -13.75 26.08 6.55
CA ARG A 72 -14.42 24.77 6.48
C ARG A 72 -14.73 24.34 5.04
N ALA A 73 -15.10 25.29 4.18
CA ALA A 73 -15.37 25.02 2.77
C ALA A 73 -14.10 24.59 2.02
N GLU A 74 -12.95 25.20 2.31
CA GLU A 74 -11.68 24.80 1.72
C GLU A 74 -11.21 23.43 2.21
N ILE A 75 -11.44 23.10 3.48
CA ILE A 75 -11.16 21.75 4.02
C ILE A 75 -12.03 20.71 3.33
N LYS A 76 -13.34 20.97 3.20
CA LYS A 76 -14.24 20.10 2.44
C LYS A 76 -13.78 19.89 0.99
N ASN A 77 -13.44 20.97 0.29
CA ASN A 77 -12.90 20.89 -1.08
C ASN A 77 -11.58 20.09 -1.14
N SER A 78 -10.76 20.17 -0.09
CA SER A 78 -9.54 19.38 0.04
C SER A 78 -9.84 17.89 0.13
N VAL A 79 -10.76 17.49 1.04
CA VAL A 79 -11.22 16.10 1.18
C VAL A 79 -11.81 15.58 -0.14
N ASP A 80 -12.69 16.37 -0.78
CA ASP A 80 -13.31 16.02 -2.06
C ASP A 80 -12.25 15.84 -3.16
N SER A 81 -11.20 16.67 -3.20
CA SER A 81 -10.11 16.52 -4.19
C SER A 81 -9.32 15.22 -3.99
N VAL A 82 -9.00 14.85 -2.75
CA VAL A 82 -8.30 13.58 -2.44
C VAL A 82 -9.19 12.39 -2.77
N ALA A 83 -10.47 12.43 -2.39
CA ALA A 83 -11.42 11.36 -2.68
C ALA A 83 -11.59 11.14 -4.18
N ASN A 84 -11.74 12.23 -4.96
CA ASN A 84 -11.87 12.17 -6.40
C ASN A 84 -10.59 11.63 -7.07
N PHE A 85 -9.41 12.08 -6.62
CA PHE A 85 -8.12 11.60 -7.11
C PHE A 85 -7.98 10.07 -6.93
N ILE A 86 -8.26 9.57 -5.72
CA ILE A 86 -8.21 8.13 -5.41
C ILE A 86 -9.23 7.34 -6.25
N TYR A 87 -10.45 7.84 -6.38
CA TYR A 87 -11.51 7.20 -7.16
C TYR A 87 -11.17 7.12 -8.66
N GLN A 88 -10.65 8.21 -9.22
CA GLN A 88 -10.27 8.26 -10.63
C GLN A 88 -9.21 7.22 -10.97
N ARG A 89 -8.26 7.00 -10.06
CA ARG A 89 -7.11 6.12 -10.26
C ARG A 89 -7.37 4.67 -9.88
N SER A 90 -8.27 4.38 -8.94
CA SER A 90 -8.45 3.03 -8.36
C SER A 90 -9.87 2.49 -8.20
N SER A 91 -10.90 3.27 -8.57
CA SER A 91 -12.30 2.96 -8.27
C SER A 91 -12.65 2.84 -6.77
N LEU A 92 -11.72 3.11 -5.86
CA LEU A 92 -12.03 3.19 -4.44
C LEU A 92 -12.89 4.43 -4.18
N ASN A 93 -14.09 4.23 -3.63
CA ASN A 93 -15.02 5.30 -3.33
C ASN A 93 -15.01 5.64 -1.84
N MET A 94 -14.87 6.92 -1.51
CA MET A 94 -15.02 7.43 -0.16
C MET A 94 -16.47 7.88 0.05
N GLY A 95 -17.20 7.17 0.92
CA GLY A 95 -18.57 7.50 1.28
C GLY A 95 -18.68 8.82 2.05
N ASP A 96 -19.87 9.43 2.05
CA ASP A 96 -20.11 10.76 2.63
C ASP A 96 -19.80 10.82 4.12
N GLU A 97 -20.16 9.79 4.88
CA GLU A 97 -19.83 9.67 6.31
C GLU A 97 -18.30 9.73 6.53
N THR A 98 -17.55 8.97 5.72
CA THR A 98 -16.08 8.95 5.80
C THR A 98 -15.48 10.30 5.40
N ARG A 99 -16.03 10.98 4.39
CA ARG A 99 -15.60 12.34 4.02
C ARG A 99 -15.79 13.30 5.19
N GLN A 100 -16.95 13.29 5.84
CA GLN A 100 -17.22 14.14 6.99
C GLN A 100 -16.28 13.86 8.17
N GLN A 101 -15.93 12.60 8.39
CA GLN A 101 -14.95 12.22 9.42
C GLN A 101 -13.56 12.79 9.10
N PHE A 102 -13.09 12.69 7.85
CA PHE A 102 -11.85 13.32 7.42
C PHE A 102 -11.90 14.85 7.51
N GLU A 103 -13.02 15.49 7.14
CA GLU A 103 -13.19 16.95 7.30
C GLU A 103 -13.00 17.38 8.76
N SER A 104 -13.62 16.65 9.70
CA SER A 104 -13.54 16.93 11.13
C SER A 104 -12.13 16.71 11.70
N ALA A 105 -11.50 15.59 11.34
CA ALA A 105 -10.15 15.26 11.77
C ALA A 105 -9.12 16.26 11.21
N GLU A 106 -9.23 16.60 9.93
CA GLU A 106 -8.34 17.55 9.26
C GLU A 106 -8.50 18.95 9.88
N GLN A 107 -9.72 19.42 10.11
CA GLN A 107 -9.98 20.69 10.80
C GLN A 107 -9.36 20.72 12.20
N SER A 108 -9.42 19.62 12.94
CA SER A 108 -8.87 19.51 14.29
C SER A 108 -7.34 19.59 14.29
N VAL A 109 -6.67 18.95 13.34
CA VAL A 109 -5.20 19.01 13.19
C VAL A 109 -4.76 20.38 12.66
N LEU A 110 -5.43 20.92 11.63
CA LEU A 110 -5.07 22.21 11.04
C LEU A 110 -5.28 23.40 12.00
N SER A 111 -6.25 23.31 12.92
CA SER A 111 -6.47 24.30 13.97
C SER A 111 -5.55 24.14 15.19
N GLY A 112 -4.66 23.15 15.19
CA GLY A 112 -3.75 22.85 16.30
C GLY A 112 -4.41 22.23 17.53
N ARG A 113 -5.69 21.82 17.45
CA ARG A 113 -6.38 21.13 18.56
C ARG A 113 -5.88 19.70 18.73
N ARG A 114 -5.39 19.09 17.66
CA ARG A 114 -4.78 17.75 17.65
C ARG A 114 -3.41 17.80 17.00
N ALA A 115 -2.53 16.92 17.45
CA ALA A 115 -1.22 16.75 16.84
C ALA A 115 -1.35 16.02 15.49
N ARG A 116 -0.43 16.29 14.57
CA ARG A 116 -0.21 15.50 13.37
C ARG A 116 0.37 14.13 13.74
N LEU A 117 0.24 13.13 12.86
CA LEU A 117 0.88 11.83 13.09
C LEU A 117 2.35 11.86 12.70
N SER A 118 3.23 11.38 13.58
CA SER A 118 4.60 11.06 13.17
C SER A 118 4.63 9.90 12.16
N LEU A 119 5.73 9.77 11.41
CA LEU A 119 5.88 8.68 10.43
C LEU A 119 5.91 7.29 11.07
N ASP A 120 6.45 7.20 12.29
CA ASP A 120 6.47 5.95 13.03
C ASP A 120 5.05 5.58 13.51
N GLN A 121 4.26 6.56 13.99
CA GLN A 121 2.84 6.33 14.30
C GLN A 121 2.04 5.94 13.05
N LEU A 122 2.27 6.60 11.91
CA LEU A 122 1.60 6.24 10.66
C LEU A 122 1.91 4.79 10.24
N SER A 123 3.19 4.41 10.34
CA SER A 123 3.63 3.04 10.04
C SER A 123 2.97 2.03 10.97
N ASP A 124 2.90 2.34 12.27
CA ASP A 124 2.28 1.49 13.28
C ASP A 124 0.78 1.31 13.06
N THR A 125 0.07 2.40 12.76
CA THR A 125 -1.33 2.38 12.40
C THR A 125 -1.58 1.48 11.18
N PHE A 126 -0.75 1.58 10.13
CA PHE A 126 -0.87 0.72 8.96
C PHE A 126 -0.59 -0.75 9.27
N VAL A 127 0.40 -1.05 10.11
CA VAL A 127 0.68 -2.43 10.56
C VAL A 127 -0.50 -2.99 11.33
N GLU A 128 -1.08 -2.21 12.25
CA GLU A 128 -2.26 -2.63 13.00
C GLU A 128 -3.45 -2.91 12.08
N ILE A 129 -3.73 -2.02 11.12
CA ILE A 129 -4.77 -2.23 10.12
C ILE A 129 -4.52 -3.54 9.35
N MET A 130 -3.28 -3.78 8.89
CA MET A 130 -2.95 -5.01 8.15
C MET A 130 -3.13 -6.26 9.01
N VAL A 131 -2.66 -6.24 10.26
CA VAL A 131 -2.75 -7.38 11.17
C VAL A 131 -4.21 -7.68 11.47
N ASP A 132 -5.00 -6.68 11.82
CA ASP A 132 -6.43 -6.85 12.10
C ASP A 132 -7.17 -7.35 10.87
N ARG A 133 -6.87 -6.81 9.68
CA ARG A 133 -7.49 -7.28 8.45
C ARG A 133 -7.12 -8.73 8.15
N LEU A 134 -5.84 -9.09 8.29
CA LEU A 134 -5.37 -10.47 8.10
C LEU A 134 -6.02 -11.43 9.09
N ALA A 135 -6.19 -11.04 10.35
CA ALA A 135 -6.81 -11.89 11.38
C ALA A 135 -8.27 -12.24 11.03
N ASN A 136 -8.98 -11.27 10.46
CA ASN A 136 -10.41 -11.33 10.15
C ASN A 136 -10.72 -11.68 8.68
N LEU A 137 -9.71 -12.00 7.86
CA LEU A 137 -9.89 -12.29 6.45
C LEU A 137 -10.50 -13.68 6.24
N SER A 138 -11.73 -13.74 5.75
CA SER A 138 -12.36 -15.01 5.38
C SER A 138 -11.68 -15.67 4.16
N ASP A 139 -11.92 -16.96 3.94
CA ASP A 139 -11.42 -17.67 2.75
C ASP A 139 -11.95 -17.04 1.46
N ASP A 140 -13.24 -16.75 1.41
CA ASP A 140 -13.88 -16.11 0.25
C ASP A 140 -13.30 -14.72 -0.04
N GLU A 141 -13.04 -13.91 0.99
CA GLU A 141 -12.42 -12.59 0.81
C GLU A 141 -10.96 -12.71 0.36
N ALA A 142 -10.22 -13.67 0.90
CA ALA A 142 -8.84 -13.95 0.48
C ALA A 142 -8.80 -14.37 -0.99
N GLU A 143 -9.67 -15.29 -1.41
CA GLU A 143 -9.77 -15.72 -2.80
C GLU A 143 -10.16 -14.56 -3.72
N LYS A 144 -11.21 -13.79 -3.36
CA LYS A 144 -11.61 -12.59 -4.12
C LYS A 144 -10.47 -11.60 -4.27
N ALA A 145 -9.72 -11.35 -3.19
CA ALA A 145 -8.57 -10.45 -3.20
C ALA A 145 -7.44 -10.95 -4.11
N ILE A 146 -7.10 -12.23 -4.03
CA ILE A 146 -6.12 -12.87 -4.90
C ILE A 146 -6.53 -12.76 -6.37
N ASN A 147 -7.82 -12.92 -6.65
CA ASN A 147 -8.38 -12.82 -8.00
C ASN A 147 -8.38 -11.40 -8.56
N THR A 148 -8.20 -10.36 -7.72
CA THR A 148 -8.04 -8.98 -8.22
C THR A 148 -6.67 -8.73 -8.85
N PHE A 149 -5.68 -9.58 -8.58
CA PHE A 149 -4.37 -9.46 -9.19
C PHE A 149 -4.42 -9.94 -10.64
N ARG A 150 -3.98 -9.07 -11.56
CA ARG A 150 -3.72 -9.42 -12.95
C ARG A 150 -2.43 -10.22 -13.01
N ALA A 151 -2.50 -11.38 -13.63
CA ALA A 151 -1.31 -12.16 -13.92
C ALA A 151 -0.53 -11.48 -15.06
N THR A 152 0.79 -11.59 -14.98
CA THR A 152 1.70 -11.38 -16.09
C THR A 152 1.44 -12.43 -17.19
N PRO A 153 1.98 -12.25 -18.41
CA PRO A 153 1.85 -13.25 -19.48
C PRO A 153 2.31 -14.67 -19.11
N ASN A 154 3.16 -14.80 -18.09
CA ASN A 154 3.64 -16.09 -17.58
C ASN A 154 2.72 -16.71 -16.51
N GLY A 155 1.59 -16.08 -16.18
CA GLY A 155 0.70 -16.53 -15.11
C GLY A 155 1.15 -16.14 -13.69
N GLU A 156 2.18 -15.29 -13.57
CA GLU A 156 2.74 -14.85 -12.29
C GLU A 156 2.09 -13.54 -11.82
N VAL A 157 1.98 -13.34 -10.52
CA VAL A 157 1.57 -12.09 -9.88
C VAL A 157 2.81 -11.36 -9.38
N THR A 158 2.85 -10.05 -9.60
CA THR A 158 3.86 -9.17 -9.00
C THR A 158 3.31 -8.57 -7.71
N SER A 159 4.14 -8.60 -6.67
CA SER A 159 3.85 -7.97 -5.38
C SER A 159 3.85 -6.44 -5.46
N ARG A 160 4.59 -5.88 -6.42
CA ARG A 160 4.78 -4.45 -6.70
C ARG A 160 4.90 -4.21 -8.19
N ALA A 161 4.48 -3.04 -8.67
CA ALA A 161 4.66 -2.58 -10.03
C ALA A 161 6.15 -2.59 -10.42
N SER A 162 7.04 -2.32 -9.46
CA SER A 162 8.49 -2.38 -9.66
C SER A 162 9.09 -3.79 -9.62
N ALA A 163 8.30 -4.81 -9.30
CA ALA A 163 8.74 -6.16 -8.98
C ALA A 163 9.82 -6.22 -7.87
N LYS A 164 9.89 -5.21 -6.98
CA LYS A 164 10.86 -5.10 -5.87
C LYS A 164 10.93 -6.38 -5.01
N TRP A 165 9.81 -7.09 -4.85
CA TRP A 165 9.74 -8.34 -4.06
C TRP A 165 9.53 -9.58 -4.92
N GLY A 166 9.85 -9.50 -6.21
CA GLY A 166 9.78 -10.60 -7.15
C GLY A 166 8.38 -10.94 -7.64
N PHE A 167 8.31 -12.11 -8.26
CA PHE A 167 7.14 -12.70 -8.89
C PHE A 167 6.73 -13.95 -8.09
N MET A 168 5.44 -14.23 -8.06
CA MET A 168 4.94 -15.47 -7.47
C MET A 168 3.75 -15.98 -8.27
N THR A 169 3.61 -17.29 -8.36
CA THR A 169 2.40 -17.89 -8.92
C THR A 169 1.19 -17.58 -8.04
N ARG A 170 -0.02 -17.64 -8.61
CA ARG A 170 -1.25 -17.47 -7.83
C ARG A 170 -1.34 -18.47 -6.67
N GLY A 171 -0.91 -19.71 -6.86
CA GLY A 171 -0.89 -20.73 -5.81
C GLY A 171 0.07 -20.43 -4.67
N GLU A 172 1.22 -19.82 -4.96
CA GLU A 172 2.15 -19.35 -3.93
C GLU A 172 1.57 -18.17 -3.15
N LEU A 173 0.95 -17.21 -3.84
CA LEU A 173 0.25 -16.09 -3.20
C LEU A 173 -0.84 -16.59 -2.25
N THR A 174 -1.67 -17.55 -2.68
CA THR A 174 -2.69 -18.17 -1.83
C THR A 174 -2.09 -18.78 -0.57
N LYS A 175 -0.98 -19.51 -0.68
CA LYS A 175 -0.28 -20.10 0.47
C LYS A 175 0.27 -19.02 1.41
N GLN A 176 0.83 -17.94 0.88
CA GLN A 176 1.37 -16.84 1.68
C GLN A 176 0.27 -16.10 2.43
N VAL A 177 -0.86 -15.80 1.79
CA VAL A 177 -2.03 -15.17 2.44
C VAL A 177 -2.57 -16.06 3.55
N ALA A 178 -2.73 -17.36 3.31
CA ALA A 178 -3.19 -18.30 4.32
C ALA A 178 -2.23 -18.38 5.53
N ALA A 179 -0.92 -18.41 5.27
CA ALA A 179 0.10 -18.41 6.33
C ALA A 179 0.07 -17.11 7.16
N ALA A 180 0.03 -15.95 6.49
CA ALA A 180 -0.04 -14.65 7.15
C ALA A 180 -1.30 -14.52 8.03
N ARG A 181 -2.45 -14.98 7.53
CA ARG A 181 -3.69 -15.04 8.32
C ARG A 181 -3.52 -15.91 9.57
N GLN A 182 -3.02 -17.14 9.42
CA GLN A 182 -2.82 -18.04 10.56
C GLN A 182 -1.86 -17.47 11.60
N TRP A 183 -0.87 -16.67 11.19
CA TRP A 183 0.06 -16.02 12.09
C TRP A 183 -0.60 -14.86 12.83
N SER A 184 -1.39 -14.05 12.10
CA SER A 184 -2.16 -12.95 12.68
C SER A 184 -3.17 -13.46 13.72
N GLN A 185 -3.92 -14.52 13.39
CA GLN A 185 -4.90 -15.15 14.30
C GLN A 185 -4.27 -15.72 15.57
N ARG A 186 -2.98 -16.09 15.53
CA ARG A 186 -2.23 -16.53 16.71
C ARG A 186 -1.70 -15.39 17.57
N GLY A 187 -1.85 -14.13 17.13
CA GLY A 187 -1.30 -12.96 17.81
C GLY A 187 0.23 -12.92 17.80
N ASP A 188 0.87 -13.53 16.79
CA ASP A 188 2.32 -13.65 16.72
C ASP A 188 2.98 -12.28 16.54
N GLN A 189 3.78 -11.86 17.53
CA GLN A 189 4.48 -10.57 17.50
C GLN A 189 5.54 -10.51 16.39
N SER A 190 6.08 -11.64 15.94
CA SER A 190 7.07 -11.67 14.86
C SER A 190 6.49 -11.15 13.55
N LEU A 191 5.20 -11.41 13.28
CA LEU A 191 4.50 -10.86 12.12
C LEU A 191 4.46 -9.33 12.19
N LYS A 192 4.13 -8.76 13.36
CA LYS A 192 4.11 -7.31 13.56
C LYS A 192 5.48 -6.67 13.34
N VAL A 193 6.54 -7.30 13.84
CA VAL A 193 7.93 -6.80 13.67
C VAL A 193 8.31 -6.76 12.19
N VAL A 194 8.05 -7.83 11.45
CA VAL A 194 8.36 -7.91 10.01
C VAL A 194 7.55 -6.89 9.22
N LEU A 195 6.23 -6.83 9.46
CA LEU A 195 5.35 -5.86 8.79
C LEU A 195 5.75 -4.42 9.10
N ARG A 196 6.13 -4.12 10.34
CA ARG A 196 6.61 -2.78 10.74
C ARG A 196 7.84 -2.37 9.96
N GLN A 197 8.85 -3.24 9.85
CA GLN A 197 10.05 -2.92 9.09
C GLN A 197 9.71 -2.60 7.63
N MET A 198 8.89 -3.43 6.97
CA MET A 198 8.48 -3.22 5.58
C MET A 198 7.67 -1.94 5.43
N MET A 199 6.68 -1.73 6.29
CA MET A 199 5.80 -0.57 6.22
C MET A 199 6.55 0.74 6.47
N THR A 200 7.46 0.77 7.44
CA THR A 200 8.29 1.94 7.70
C THR A 200 9.19 2.28 6.51
N GLU A 201 9.77 1.28 5.84
CA GLU A 201 10.56 1.50 4.62
C GLU A 201 9.70 2.14 3.52
N GLU A 202 8.52 1.58 3.26
CA GLU A 202 7.61 2.05 2.21
C GLU A 202 7.06 3.45 2.50
N VAL A 203 6.61 3.72 3.72
CA VAL A 203 6.14 5.04 4.14
C VAL A 203 7.25 6.09 4.00
N ARG A 204 8.46 5.78 4.48
CA ARG A 204 9.60 6.71 4.38
C ARG A 204 10.02 6.95 2.94
N GLU A 205 10.00 5.92 2.09
CA GLU A 205 10.28 6.07 0.66
C GLU A 205 9.27 7.02 0.00
N ARG A 206 7.95 6.82 0.22
CA ARG A 206 6.92 7.73 -0.33
C ARG A 206 7.07 9.15 0.17
N VAL A 207 7.26 9.33 1.47
CA VAL A 207 7.43 10.66 2.08
C VAL A 207 8.67 11.35 1.53
N THR A 208 9.78 10.64 1.36
CA THR A 208 11.02 11.21 0.81
C THR A 208 10.79 11.78 -0.58
N TYR A 209 10.10 11.05 -1.46
CA TYR A 209 9.82 11.54 -2.81
C TYR A 209 8.82 12.69 -2.82
N LEU A 210 7.75 12.60 -2.02
CA LEU A 210 6.75 13.65 -1.92
C LEU A 210 7.33 14.94 -1.35
N SER A 211 8.08 14.87 -0.24
CA SER A 211 8.72 16.04 0.37
C SER A 211 9.74 16.70 -0.54
N ALA A 212 10.43 15.93 -1.40
CA ALA A 212 11.39 16.48 -2.35
C ALA A 212 10.72 17.12 -3.57
N ALA A 213 9.68 16.50 -4.12
CA ALA A 213 8.99 16.98 -5.31
C ALA A 213 8.04 18.16 -5.02
N LEU A 214 7.38 18.13 -3.85
CA LEU A 214 6.28 19.01 -3.43
C LEU A 214 6.54 19.57 -2.01
N PRO A 215 7.63 20.32 -1.80
CA PRO A 215 8.04 20.78 -0.48
C PRO A 215 7.00 21.69 0.21
N GLU A 216 6.19 22.41 -0.56
CA GLU A 216 5.13 23.28 -0.04
C GLU A 216 3.98 22.50 0.62
N GLN A 217 3.74 21.25 0.18
CA GLN A 217 2.69 20.39 0.74
C GLN A 217 3.26 19.37 1.73
N PHE A 218 4.40 18.73 1.39
CA PHE A 218 4.95 17.58 2.11
C PHE A 218 6.29 17.87 2.80
N GLY A 219 6.91 19.04 2.59
CA GLY A 219 8.25 19.34 3.08
C GLY A 219 8.40 19.41 4.61
N ARG A 220 7.28 19.57 5.32
CA ARG A 220 7.25 19.64 6.79
C ARG A 220 6.98 18.30 7.48
N ILE A 221 6.73 17.23 6.74
CA ILE A 221 6.29 15.95 7.31
C ILE A 221 7.31 15.36 8.30
N ASN A 222 8.61 15.45 8.00
CA ASN A 222 9.63 14.90 8.89
C ASN A 222 9.73 15.64 10.24
N ALA A 223 9.35 16.93 10.27
CA ALA A 223 9.44 17.76 11.47
C ALA A 223 8.12 17.85 12.23
N GLU A 224 7.01 17.97 11.50
CA GLU A 224 5.69 18.23 12.06
C GLU A 224 4.77 17.01 12.03
N GLY A 225 5.08 15.99 11.23
CA GLY A 225 4.18 14.87 10.96
C GLY A 225 3.18 15.13 9.82
N VAL A 226 2.32 14.15 9.56
CA VAL A 226 1.30 14.16 8.51
C VAL A 226 -0.08 14.56 9.05
N THR A 227 -0.87 15.26 8.24
CA THR A 227 -2.31 15.43 8.51
C THR A 227 -3.10 14.16 8.14
N PRO A 228 -4.36 13.99 8.62
CA PRO A 228 -5.21 12.88 8.23
C PRO A 228 -5.32 12.66 6.70
N LEU A 229 -5.49 13.73 5.92
CA LEU A 229 -5.57 13.61 4.45
C LEU A 229 -4.24 13.19 3.82
N GLN A 230 -3.11 13.70 4.33
CA GLN A 230 -1.79 13.27 3.87
C GLN A 230 -1.54 11.80 4.23
N ALA A 231 -1.94 11.37 5.43
CA ALA A 231 -1.85 10.00 5.89
C ALA A 231 -2.66 9.04 4.98
N LEU A 232 -3.90 9.41 4.65
CA LEU A 232 -4.74 8.66 3.72
C LEU A 232 -4.06 8.49 2.35
N LEU A 233 -3.53 9.57 1.80
CA LEU A 233 -2.91 9.55 0.47
C LEU A 233 -1.62 8.72 0.45
N ILE A 234 -0.79 8.82 1.49
CA ILE A 234 0.41 7.98 1.64
C ILE A 234 0.02 6.51 1.76
N GLY A 235 -0.99 6.20 2.59
CA GLY A 235 -1.51 4.83 2.72
C GLY A 235 -2.02 4.29 1.38
N TYR A 236 -2.75 5.12 0.63
CA TYR A 236 -3.21 4.78 -0.72
C TYR A 236 -2.03 4.45 -1.64
N SER A 237 -1.02 5.31 -1.69
CA SER A 237 0.20 5.10 -2.50
C SER A 237 0.93 3.81 -2.14
N VAL A 238 1.06 3.50 -0.84
CA VAL A 238 1.72 2.28 -0.37
C VAL A 238 0.92 1.03 -0.74
N VAL A 239 -0.38 1.02 -0.46
CA VAL A 239 -1.24 -0.16 -0.64
C VAL A 239 -1.49 -0.48 -2.10
N THR A 240 -1.66 0.56 -2.93
CA THR A 240 -1.95 0.39 -4.36
C THR A 240 -0.70 0.37 -5.24
N ASP A 241 0.46 0.58 -4.63
CA ASP A 241 1.74 0.87 -5.31
C ASP A 241 1.67 2.04 -6.31
N ASP A 242 0.67 2.90 -6.19
CA ASP A 242 0.53 4.08 -7.03
C ASP A 242 1.62 5.11 -6.65
N PRO A 243 2.53 5.49 -7.57
CA PRO A 243 3.54 6.51 -7.31
C PRO A 243 2.98 7.90 -7.02
N LEU A 244 1.67 8.13 -7.25
CA LEU A 244 1.01 9.45 -7.23
C LEU A 244 1.54 10.39 -8.32
N SER A 245 2.35 9.85 -9.23
CA SER A 245 2.87 10.55 -10.40
C SER A 245 1.89 10.49 -11.54
N ASP A 246 2.13 11.35 -12.53
CA ASP A 246 1.37 11.44 -13.77
C ASP A 246 -0.06 11.95 -13.52
N SER A 247 -0.52 12.82 -14.41
CA SER A 247 -1.91 13.28 -14.39
C SER A 247 -2.86 12.15 -14.81
N GLN A 248 -4.15 12.32 -14.56
CA GLN A 248 -5.17 11.37 -15.05
C GLN A 248 -5.13 11.22 -16.58
N GLU A 249 -4.81 12.29 -17.31
CA GLU A 249 -4.62 12.25 -18.76
C GLU A 249 -3.42 11.38 -19.16
N ASP A 250 -2.28 11.58 -18.51
CA ASP A 250 -1.06 10.80 -18.74
C ASP A 250 -1.30 9.30 -18.43
N LEU A 251 -1.99 8.99 -17.33
CA LEU A 251 -2.37 7.62 -16.98
C LEU A 251 -3.30 7.00 -18.04
N ASN A 252 -4.29 7.75 -18.53
CA ASN A 252 -5.19 7.28 -19.58
C ASN A 252 -4.42 6.95 -20.86
N ALA A 253 -3.45 7.78 -21.23
CA ALA A 253 -2.58 7.54 -22.38
C ALA A 253 -1.72 6.27 -22.19
N GLN A 254 -1.15 6.07 -21.00
CA GLN A 254 -0.38 4.86 -20.66
C GLN A 254 -1.25 3.59 -20.75
N MET A 255 -2.46 3.62 -20.19
CA MET A 255 -3.41 2.50 -20.28
C MET A 255 -3.81 2.21 -21.74
N ALA A 256 -4.08 3.25 -22.53
CA ALA A 256 -4.38 3.10 -23.96
C ALA A 256 -3.21 2.47 -24.73
N GLN A 257 -1.97 2.88 -24.43
CA GLN A 257 -0.78 2.28 -25.02
C GLN A 257 -0.63 0.80 -24.64
N GLN A 258 -0.82 0.45 -23.37
CA GLN A 258 -0.78 -0.96 -22.94
C GLN A 258 -1.85 -1.80 -23.62
N ARG A 259 -3.07 -1.28 -23.75
CA ARG A 259 -4.17 -1.94 -24.49
C ARG A 259 -3.77 -2.23 -25.93
N MET A 260 -3.23 -1.24 -26.64
CA MET A 260 -2.78 -1.43 -28.03
C MET A 260 -1.72 -2.52 -28.15
N LEU A 261 -0.81 -2.63 -27.18
CA LEU A 261 0.21 -3.68 -27.16
C LEU A 261 -0.42 -5.06 -26.90
N ALA A 262 -1.38 -5.17 -25.99
CA ALA A 262 -2.05 -6.44 -25.68
C ALA A 262 -3.01 -6.91 -26.79
N TYR A 263 -3.68 -5.99 -27.51
CA TYR A 263 -4.50 -6.37 -28.67
C TYR A 263 -3.68 -7.06 -29.77
N ARG A 264 -2.38 -6.75 -29.89
CA ARG A 264 -1.48 -7.45 -30.81
C ARG A 264 -1.21 -8.90 -30.39
N THR A 265 -1.43 -9.25 -29.12
CA THR A 265 -1.16 -10.60 -28.57
C THR A 265 -2.41 -11.47 -28.39
N ARG A 266 -3.57 -11.09 -28.98
CA ARG A 266 -4.84 -11.85 -29.03
C ARG A 266 -5.51 -12.19 -27.69
N GLU A 267 -4.91 -11.88 -26.54
CA GLU A 267 -5.56 -12.09 -25.23
C GLU A 267 -6.54 -10.96 -24.88
N GLN A 268 -7.82 -11.33 -24.78
CA GLN A 268 -8.90 -10.50 -24.25
C GLN A 268 -8.72 -10.32 -22.74
N ALA A 269 -7.83 -9.44 -22.33
CA ALA A 269 -7.72 -9.08 -20.92
C ALA A 269 -8.90 -8.17 -20.54
N GLY A 270 -9.67 -8.56 -19.52
CA GLY A 270 -10.68 -7.68 -18.92
C GLY A 270 -10.00 -6.42 -18.36
N TYR A 271 -10.21 -5.29 -19.03
CA TYR A 271 -9.68 -3.99 -18.60
C TYR A 271 -10.63 -3.37 -17.58
N SER A 272 -10.09 -2.86 -16.48
CA SER A 272 -10.89 -2.21 -15.44
C SER A 272 -11.27 -0.77 -15.81
N GLY A 273 -10.52 -0.16 -16.73
CA GLY A 273 -10.64 1.28 -16.99
C GLY A 273 -9.90 2.14 -15.96
N LYS A 274 -9.19 1.54 -15.02
CA LYS A 274 -8.47 2.22 -13.94
C LYS A 274 -7.01 1.84 -13.95
N ALA A 275 -6.14 2.78 -13.59
CA ALA A 275 -4.70 2.56 -13.60
C ALA A 275 -4.27 1.61 -12.47
N TYR A 276 -4.83 1.82 -11.28
CA TYR A 276 -4.43 1.15 -10.04
C TYR A 276 -5.62 0.48 -9.35
N GLY A 277 -5.37 -0.19 -8.23
CA GLY A 277 -6.42 -0.80 -7.40
C GLY A 277 -6.93 -2.13 -7.95
N PRO A 278 -8.18 -2.53 -7.63
CA PRO A 278 -8.68 -3.85 -7.97
C PRO A 278 -8.79 -4.04 -9.48
N ASN A 279 -8.06 -5.01 -10.04
CA ASN A 279 -7.94 -5.22 -11.48
C ASN A 279 -7.34 -4.02 -12.25
N GLY A 280 -6.53 -3.18 -11.60
CA GLY A 280 -5.88 -2.03 -12.25
C GLY A 280 -5.10 -2.42 -13.51
N ASP A 281 -5.25 -1.61 -14.55
CA ASP A 281 -4.65 -1.84 -15.87
C ASP A 281 -3.12 -1.71 -15.82
N LEU A 282 -2.58 -0.73 -15.09
CA LEU A 282 -1.14 -0.54 -14.90
C LEU A 282 -0.60 -1.42 -13.77
N PHE A 283 -1.30 -1.45 -12.63
CA PHE A 283 -0.97 -2.34 -11.53
C PHE A 283 -2.20 -2.67 -10.69
N SER A 284 -2.37 -3.96 -10.39
CA SER A 284 -3.56 -4.46 -9.72
C SER A 284 -3.28 -4.81 -8.26
N THR A 285 -4.15 -4.37 -7.35
CA THR A 285 -4.06 -4.66 -5.91
C THR A 285 -5.45 -4.82 -5.28
N PRO A 286 -5.59 -5.62 -4.21
CA PRO A 286 -6.84 -5.75 -3.45
C PRO A 286 -7.00 -4.61 -2.44
N ALA A 287 -6.84 -3.36 -2.89
CA ALA A 287 -6.78 -2.17 -2.03
C ALA A 287 -8.04 -1.96 -1.18
N GLN A 288 -9.19 -2.44 -1.64
CA GLN A 288 -10.45 -2.42 -0.91
C GLN A 288 -10.41 -3.22 0.40
N LEU A 289 -9.48 -4.17 0.55
CA LEU A 289 -9.29 -4.86 1.82
C LEU A 289 -8.68 -3.94 2.88
N PHE A 290 -7.86 -2.96 2.48
CA PHE A 290 -7.20 -2.05 3.40
C PHE A 290 -8.04 -0.81 3.69
N PHE A 291 -8.88 -0.37 2.75
CA PHE A 291 -9.71 0.84 2.90
C PHE A 291 -11.16 0.51 3.24
N ASP A 292 -11.38 -0.42 4.17
CA ASP A 292 -12.69 -0.65 4.75
C ASP A 292 -13.01 0.37 5.86
N LYS A 293 -14.27 0.37 6.34
CA LYS A 293 -14.73 1.31 7.36
C LYS A 293 -13.93 1.21 8.66
N ALA A 294 -13.51 0.01 9.07
CA ALA A 294 -12.78 -0.19 10.32
C ALA A 294 -11.34 0.32 10.21
N ALA A 295 -10.68 0.05 9.09
CA ALA A 295 -9.33 0.54 8.82
C ALA A 295 -9.26 2.06 8.72
N VAL A 296 -10.22 2.68 8.02
CA VAL A 296 -10.30 4.14 7.94
C VAL A 296 -10.58 4.75 9.31
N HIS A 297 -11.46 4.16 10.10
CA HIS A 297 -11.71 4.61 11.46
C HIS A 297 -10.44 4.55 12.32
N LYS A 298 -9.69 3.44 12.28
CA LYS A 298 -8.41 3.29 12.99
C LYS A 298 -7.35 4.31 12.56
N LEU A 299 -7.31 4.64 11.26
CA LEU A 299 -6.44 5.71 10.75
C LEU A 299 -6.81 7.07 11.35
N LEU A 300 -8.11 7.38 11.41
CA LEU A 300 -8.62 8.62 11.98
C LEU A 300 -8.42 8.69 13.50
N GLU A 301 -8.67 7.61 14.24
CA GLU A 301 -8.42 7.54 15.69
C GLU A 301 -6.94 7.79 16.02
N SER A 302 -6.04 7.22 15.21
CA SER A 302 -4.60 7.46 15.34
C SER A 302 -4.26 8.93 15.08
N ALA A 303 -4.94 9.56 14.13
CA ALA A 303 -4.78 10.98 13.79
C ALA A 303 -5.35 11.92 14.85
N GLU A 304 -6.40 11.50 15.55
CA GLU A 304 -7.00 12.22 16.67
C GLU A 304 -6.20 12.07 17.97
N GLY A 305 -5.06 11.34 17.94
CA GLY A 305 -4.20 11.15 19.08
C GLY A 305 -4.83 10.23 20.12
N GLY A 306 -5.30 9.07 19.67
CA GLY A 306 -6.00 8.03 20.45
C GLY A 306 -5.64 8.05 21.94
N GLN A 307 -6.68 8.07 22.78
CA GLN A 307 -6.52 8.03 24.24
C GLN A 307 -5.58 6.86 24.60
N LYS A 308 -4.39 7.21 25.09
CA LYS A 308 -3.49 6.24 25.74
C LYS A 308 -4.09 5.79 27.07
#